data_AF-A0A3A5VM31-F1
#
_entry.id   AF-A0A3A5VM31-F1
#
_cell.length_a   1.000
_cell.length_b   1.000
_cell.length_c   1.000
_cell.angle_alpha   90.00
_cell.angle_beta   90.00
_cell.angle_gamma   90.00
#
_symmetry.space_group_name_H-M   'P 1'
#
loop_
_entity.id
_entity.type
_entity.pdbx_description
1 polymer ?
#
loop_
_entity_poly.entity_id
_entity_poly.type
_entity_poly.pdbx_seq_one_letter_code
_entity_poly.pdbx_strand_id
1 'polypeptide(L)' 'ESQQEISIENSKIQLNIWVENGYLLALATRPRFVTSSTPEERLLDETLLRMSAEPDWGVGCKTQRGSV' A
#
# COMPACT_ATOMS: atom_id res chain seq x y z
N GLU A 1 21.68 -23.44 11.47
CA GLU A 1 20.96 -22.60 10.49
C GLU A 1 21.98 -21.81 9.68
N SER A 2 21.84 -21.75 8.37
CA SER A 2 22.73 -20.98 7.49
C SER A 2 21.94 -19.85 6.85
N GLN A 3 22.23 -18.60 7.23
CA GLN A 3 21.66 -17.41 6.59
C GLN A 3 22.51 -17.05 5.37
N GLN A 4 21.88 -16.94 4.20
CA GLN A 4 22.53 -16.48 2.97
C GLN A 4 21.86 -15.20 2.50
N GLU A 5 22.65 -14.15 2.29
CA GLU A 5 22.19 -12.90 1.68
C GLU A 5 22.23 -13.05 0.16
N ILE A 6 21.08 -12.94 -0.49
CA ILE A 6 20.97 -13.00 -1.95
C ILE A 6 20.49 -11.63 -2.43
N SER A 7 21.28 -10.97 -3.26
CA SER A 7 20.85 -9.72 -3.88
C SER A 7 20.34 -10.00 -5.29
N ILE A 8 19.12 -9.54 -5.60
CA ILE A 8 18.58 -9.50 -6.97
C ILE A 8 18.45 -8.03 -7.32
N GLU A 9 19.29 -7.54 -8.23
CA GLU A 9 19.43 -6.12 -8.56
C GLU A 9 19.71 -5.27 -7.30
N ASN A 10 18.97 -4.18 -7.08
CA ASN A 10 19.06 -3.33 -5.89
C ASN A 10 18.23 -3.84 -4.70
N SER A 11 17.58 -5.00 -4.83
CA SER A 11 16.79 -5.57 -3.74
C SER A 11 17.68 -6.39 -2.80
N LYS A 12 17.76 -5.95 -1.55
CA LYS A 12 18.32 -6.77 -0.46
C LYS A 12 17.30 -7.82 -0.06
N ILE A 13 17.50 -9.05 -0.53
CA ILE A 13 16.64 -10.20 -0.22
C ILE A 13 17.39 -11.07 0.79
N GLN A 14 16.73 -11.41 1.90
CA GLN A 14 17.26 -12.34 2.88
C GLN A 14 16.69 -13.72 2.58
N LEU A 15 17.57 -14.72 2.39
CA LEU A 15 17.16 -16.11 2.23
C LEU A 15 17.44 -16.89 3.52
N ASN A 16 16.37 -17.43 4.10
CA ASN A 16 16.45 -18.38 5.20
C ASN A 16 16.17 -19.79 4.66
N ILE A 17 17.07 -20.72 4.94
CA ILE A 17 16.96 -22.12 4.54
C ILE A 17 16.91 -22.97 5.80
N TRP A 18 15.89 -23.84 5.89
CA TRP A 18 15.78 -24.88 6.90
C TRP A 18 15.74 -26.25 6.22
N VAL A 19 16.37 -27.22 6.87
CA VAL A 19 16.28 -28.63 6.48
C VAL A 19 15.74 -29.39 7.67
N GLU A 20 14.54 -29.95 7.53
CA GLU A 20 13.85 -30.68 8.59
C GLU A 20 13.23 -31.95 8.04
N ASN A 21 13.52 -33.09 8.67
CA ASN A 21 13.07 -34.43 8.25
C ASN A 21 13.34 -34.76 6.76
N GLY A 22 14.44 -34.24 6.20
CA GLY A 22 14.81 -34.43 4.79
C GLY A 22 14.06 -33.50 3.82
N TYR A 23 13.17 -32.64 4.31
CA TYR A 23 12.52 -31.60 3.53
C TYR A 23 13.31 -30.30 3.58
N LEU A 24 13.38 -29.59 2.45
CA LEU A 24 14.00 -28.27 2.35
C LEU A 24 12.89 -27.21 2.35
N LEU A 25 12.94 -26.31 3.34
CA LEU A 25 12.11 -25.11 3.38
C LEU A 25 13.00 -23.91 3.09
N ALA A 26 12.58 -23.09 2.11
CA ALA A 26 13.27 -21.86 1.75
C ALA A 26 12.28 -20.69 1.84
N LEU A 27 12.62 -19.67 2.64
CA LEU A 27 11.87 -18.43 2.75
C LEU A 27 12.73 -17.26 2.31
N ALA A 28 12.32 -16.61 1.22
CA ALA A 28 12.88 -15.35 0.78
C ALA A 28 12.06 -14.19 1.35
N THR A 29 12.68 -13.35 2.16
CA THR A 29 12.06 -12.11 2.66
C THR A 29 12.75 -10.90 2.07
N ARG A 30 12.00 -9.83 1.86
CA ARG A 30 12.55 -8.52 1.50
C ARG A 30 11.86 -7.43 2.31
N PRO A 31 12.55 -6.34 2.65
CA PRO A 31 11.90 -5.16 3.20
C PRO A 31 10.80 -4.71 2.24
N ARG A 32 9.61 -4.43 2.77
CA ARG A 32 8.57 -3.77 1.97
C ARG A 32 9.09 -2.38 1.63
N PHE A 33 9.26 -2.09 0.35
CA PHE A 33 9.45 -0.71 -0.08
C PHE A 33 8.18 0.05 0.28
N VAL A 34 8.32 1.07 1.13
CA VAL A 34 7.26 2.07 1.29
C VAL A 34 7.28 2.86 -0.01
N THR A 35 6.37 2.52 -0.93
CA THR A 35 6.14 3.37 -2.09
C THR A 35 5.63 4.70 -1.56
N SER A 36 6.21 5.81 -2.04
CA SER A 36 5.61 7.12 -1.82
C SER A 36 4.18 7.08 -2.34
N SER A 37 3.24 7.66 -1.59
CA SER A 37 1.84 7.76 -2.00
C SER A 37 1.76 8.22 -3.45
N THR A 38 1.14 7.40 -4.28
CA THR A 38 0.91 7.69 -5.70
C THR A 38 0.05 8.95 -5.83
N PRO A 39 0.13 9.68 -6.94
CA PRO A 39 -0.81 10.78 -7.21
C PRO A 39 -2.27 10.38 -7.04
N GLU A 40 -2.61 9.15 -7.43
CA GLU A 40 -3.94 8.56 -7.30
C GLU A 40 -4.32 8.35 -5.82
N GLU A 41 -3.44 7.77 -5.01
CA GLU A 41 -3.65 7.60 -3.56
C GLU A 41 -3.82 8.96 -2.86
N ARG A 42 -3.00 9.97 -3.20
CA ARG A 42 -3.16 11.33 -2.65
C ARG A 42 -4.51 11.95 -3.00
N LEU A 43 -4.96 11.81 -4.24
CA LEU A 43 -6.25 12.31 -4.67
C LEU A 43 -7.40 11.65 -3.91
N LEU A 44 -7.32 10.33 -3.68
CA LEU A 44 -8.31 9.59 -2.91
C LEU A 44 -8.33 10.02 -1.44
N ASP A 45 -7.16 10.19 -0.82
CA ASP A 45 -7.04 10.63 0.57
C ASP A 45 -7.62 12.05 0.76
N GLU A 46 -7.29 12.98 -0.13
CA GLU A 46 -7.85 14.34 -0.12
C GLU A 46 -9.37 14.35 -0.32
N THR A 47 -9.87 13.50 -1.22
CA THR A 47 -11.31 13.36 -1.47
C THR A 47 -12.02 12.82 -0.23
N LEU A 48 -11.46 11.79 0.40
CA LEU A 48 -12.00 11.19 1.62
C LEU A 48 -12.02 12.19 2.79
N LEU A 49 -10.97 13.00 2.94
CA LEU A 49 -10.92 14.07 3.93
C LEU A 49 -12.03 15.09 3.72
N ARG A 50 -12.25 15.54 2.47
CA ARG A 50 -13.32 16.48 2.11
C ARG A 50 -14.70 15.91 2.41
N MET A 51 -14.95 14.66 2.00
CA MET A 51 -16.21 13.96 2.25
C MET A 51 -16.50 13.78 3.74
N SER A 52 -15.46 13.54 4.54
CA SER A 52 -15.60 13.36 6.00
C SER A 52 -15.84 14.68 6.73
N ALA A 53 -15.25 15.78 6.24
CA ALA A 53 -15.38 17.11 6.83
C ALA A 53 -16.74 17.78 6.51
N GLU A 54 -17.33 17.46 5.36
CA GLU A 54 -18.62 17.98 4.91
C GLU A 54 -19.58 16.81 4.64
N PRO A 55 -20.32 16.31 5.64
CA PRO A 55 -21.23 15.16 5.51
C PRO A 55 -22.38 15.41 4.54
N ASP A 56 -22.75 16.68 4.33
CA ASP A 56 -23.69 17.14 3.30
C ASP A 56 -23.01 17.27 1.92
N TRP A 57 -21.96 16.48 1.68
CA TRP A 57 -21.38 16.19 0.37
C TRP A 57 -22.47 15.55 -0.51
N GLY A 58 -23.40 16.37 -0.97
CA GLY A 58 -24.35 16.03 -1.99
C GLY A 58 -23.62 16.08 -3.33
N VAL A 59 -23.54 14.94 -4.02
CA VAL A 59 -23.32 14.94 -5.48
C VAL A 59 -24.57 15.55 -6.13
N GLY A 60 -24.62 16.87 -6.20
CA GLY A 60 -25.80 17.59 -6.66
C GLY A 60 -25.48 19.01 -7.08
N CYS A 61 -25.89 19.35 -8.29
CA CYS A 61 -25.86 20.71 -8.81
C CYS A 61 -26.54 21.63 -7.79
N LYS A 62 -25.82 22.62 -7.25
CA LYS A 62 -26.39 23.71 -6.42
C LYS A 62 -27.33 24.58 -7.26
N THR A 63 -28.41 23.99 -7.77
CA THR A 63 -29.52 24.70 -8.37
C THR A 63 -30.48 25.04 -7.25
N GLN A 64 -30.23 26.17 -6.57
CA GLN A 64 -31.29 26.83 -5.82
C GLN A 64 -32.37 27.23 -6.82
N ARG A 65 -33.43 26.42 -6.97
CA ARG A 65 -34.67 26.86 -7.61
C ARG A 65 -35.52 27.56 -6.56
N GLY A 66 -35.74 28.85 -6.77
CA GLY A 66 -36.97 29.53 -6.34
C GLY A 66 -36.92 30.21 -4.98
N SER A 67 -36.60 31.51 -5.01
CA SER A 67 -37.33 32.51 -4.24
C SER A 67 -37.46 33.74 -5.15
N VAL A 68 -38.46 33.68 -6.04
CA VAL A 68 -39.05 34.88 -6.66
C VAL A 68 -40.28 35.22 -5.83
#